data_AF-A0A2N2T5I8-F1
#
_entry.id   AF-A0A2N2T5I8-F1
#
_cell.length_a   1.000
_cell.length_b   1.000
_cell.length_c   1.000
_cell.angle_alpha   90.00
_cell.angle_beta   90.00
_cell.angle_gamma   90.00
#
_symmetry.space_group_name_H-M   'P 1'
#
loop_
_entity.id
_entity.type
_entity.pdbx_description
1 polymer ?
#
loop_
_entity_poly.entity_id
_entity_poly.type
_entity_poly.pdbx_seq_one_letter_code
_entity_poly.pdbx_strand_id
1 'polypeptide(L)'
;MSPATNSADSLAALAAVIESRLPAHCGNPEASYVARLLHKGPDAFLKKIGEEATEVVMAAKDADHGGDKSKIVYEVADLWFHCMVALAHYGLSPADVIAELQRREGTSGLEEKALRKVKEREAQPQGETS
;
A
#
# COMPACT_ATOMS: atom_id res chain seq x y z
N MET A 1 22.13 15.88 16.21
CA MET A 1 21.81 14.94 15.11
C MET A 1 20.41 14.43 15.36
N SER A 2 19.42 14.86 14.57
CA SER A 2 18.07 14.30 14.66
C SER A 2 18.13 12.85 14.19
N PRO A 3 17.49 11.89 14.87
CA PRO A 3 17.43 10.52 14.37
C PRO A 3 16.75 10.55 12.99
N ALA A 4 17.37 9.93 12.00
CA ALA A 4 16.75 9.77 10.70
C ALA A 4 15.51 8.89 10.89
N THR A 5 14.33 9.48 10.82
CA THR A 5 13.07 8.73 10.90
C THR A 5 13.04 7.73 9.76
N ASN A 6 13.07 6.43 10.06
CA ASN A 6 12.93 5.41 9.04
C ASN A 6 11.48 5.43 8.52
N SER A 7 11.27 5.21 7.22
CA SER A 7 9.94 5.15 6.61
C SER A 7 9.05 4.09 7.28
N ALA A 8 9.64 2.97 7.69
CA ALA A 8 8.95 1.93 8.46
C ALA A 8 8.45 2.46 9.81
N ASP A 9 9.24 3.28 10.50
CA ASP A 9 8.87 3.89 11.79
C ASP A 9 7.73 4.90 11.64
N SER A 10 7.74 5.68 10.54
CA SER A 10 6.67 6.64 10.24
C SER A 10 5.33 5.96 9.98
N LEU A 11 5.33 4.87 9.20
CA LEU A 11 4.13 4.07 8.93
C LEU A 11 3.64 3.36 10.19
N ALA A 12 4.54 2.82 11.01
CA ALA A 12 4.19 2.20 12.28
C ALA A 12 3.55 3.22 13.25
N ALA A 13 4.12 4.42 13.37
CA ALA A 13 3.57 5.48 14.21
C ALA A 13 2.17 5.91 13.75
N LEU A 14 1.97 6.10 12.45
CA LEU A 14 0.65 6.43 11.89
C LEU A 14 -0.36 5.29 12.09
N ALA A 15 0.06 4.04 11.90
CA ALA A 15 -0.78 2.87 12.14
C ALA A 15 -1.25 2.79 13.59
N ALA A 16 -0.35 3.02 14.57
CA ALA A 16 -0.72 3.04 15.98
C ALA A 16 -1.75 4.14 16.29
N VAL A 17 -1.63 5.31 15.65
CA VAL A 17 -2.64 6.38 15.77
C VAL A 17 -3.97 5.93 15.18
N ILE A 18 -3.99 5.34 13.98
CA ILE A 18 -5.21 4.86 13.33
C ILE A 18 -5.88 3.76 14.16
N GLU A 19 -5.10 2.79 14.64
CA GLU A 19 -5.57 1.68 15.49
C GLU A 19 -6.21 2.23 16.76
N SER A 20 -5.58 3.20 17.43
CA SER A 20 -6.16 3.86 18.62
C SER A 20 -7.46 4.64 18.37
N ARG A 21 -7.97 4.67 17.13
CA ARG A 21 -9.24 5.28 16.72
C ARG A 21 -10.27 4.25 16.24
N LEU A 22 -9.97 2.96 16.28
CA LEU A 22 -10.95 1.91 16.01
C LEU A 22 -12.14 1.99 16.99
N PRO A 23 -13.36 1.62 16.54
CA PRO A 23 -14.52 1.52 17.42
C PRO A 23 -14.28 0.60 18.63
N ALA A 24 -13.54 -0.51 18.44
CA ALA A 24 -13.16 -1.44 19.49
C ALA A 24 -12.24 -0.82 20.57
N HIS A 25 -11.59 0.30 20.27
CA HIS A 25 -10.74 1.06 21.18
C HIS A 25 -11.40 2.37 21.65
N CYS A 26 -12.73 2.44 21.60
CA CYS A 26 -13.51 3.61 22.00
C CYS A 26 -13.17 4.89 21.22
N GLY A 27 -12.78 4.76 19.95
CA GLY A 27 -12.53 5.91 19.08
C GLY A 27 -13.79 6.79 18.95
N ASN A 28 -13.67 8.07 19.30
CA ASN A 28 -14.79 9.02 19.23
C ASN A 28 -14.95 9.59 17.81
N PRO A 29 -16.04 9.28 17.08
CA PRO A 29 -16.28 9.77 15.72
C PRO A 29 -16.56 11.28 15.63
N GLU A 30 -16.90 11.94 16.74
CA GLU A 30 -17.08 13.40 16.79
C GLU A 30 -15.74 14.13 16.93
N ALA A 31 -14.75 13.48 17.55
CA ALA A 31 -13.44 14.07 17.84
C ALA A 31 -12.34 13.71 16.82
N SER A 32 -12.54 12.69 15.99
CA SER A 32 -11.52 12.20 15.06
C SER A 32 -12.10 11.85 13.69
N TYR A 33 -11.44 12.35 12.64
CA TYR A 33 -11.73 11.99 11.26
C TYR A 33 -11.62 10.48 11.01
N VAL A 34 -10.55 9.85 11.50
CA VAL A 34 -10.32 8.41 11.36
C VAL A 34 -11.42 7.62 12.07
N ALA A 35 -11.76 7.98 13.31
CA ALA A 35 -12.84 7.34 14.05
C ALA A 35 -14.18 7.47 13.30
N ARG A 36 -14.44 8.64 12.69
CA ARG A 36 -15.63 8.85 11.87
C ARG A 36 -15.66 7.97 10.62
N LEU A 37 -14.54 7.80 9.91
CA LEU A 37 -14.45 6.89 8.78
C LEU A 37 -14.73 5.44 9.20
N LEU A 38 -14.06 4.99 10.25
CA LEU A 38 -14.19 3.62 10.77
C LEU A 38 -15.60 3.34 11.29
N HIS A 39 -16.26 4.33 11.90
CA HIS A 39 -17.65 4.22 12.36
C HIS A 39 -18.66 4.21 11.20
N LYS A 40 -18.39 4.92 10.10
CA LYS A 40 -19.25 4.87 8.90
C LYS A 40 -19.20 3.52 8.17
N GLY A 41 -18.21 2.68 8.48
CA GLY A 41 -18.03 1.38 7.87
C GLY A 41 -17.25 1.43 6.54
N PRO A 42 -17.08 0.27 5.89
CA PRO A 42 -16.14 0.09 4.79
C PRO A 42 -16.37 1.01 3.60
N ASP A 43 -17.62 1.24 3.22
CA ASP A 43 -17.97 2.09 2.07
C ASP A 43 -17.35 3.50 2.15
N ALA A 44 -17.18 4.05 3.35
CA ALA A 44 -16.64 5.39 3.53
C ALA A 44 -15.16 5.50 3.16
N PHE A 45 -14.33 4.58 3.63
CA PHE A 45 -12.89 4.61 3.33
C PHE A 45 -12.56 3.94 1.99
N LEU A 46 -13.32 2.93 1.56
CA LEU A 46 -13.13 2.30 0.25
C LEU A 46 -13.46 3.27 -0.89
N LYS A 47 -14.49 4.10 -0.73
CA LYS A 47 -14.79 5.18 -1.68
C LYS A 47 -13.60 6.15 -1.80
N LYS A 48 -13.00 6.55 -0.67
CA LYS A 48 -11.83 7.43 -0.69
C LYS A 48 -10.64 6.80 -1.37
N ILE A 49 -10.35 5.51 -1.17
CA ILE A 49 -9.29 4.81 -1.93
C ILE A 49 -9.49 4.97 -3.45
N GLY A 50 -10.71 4.81 -3.95
CA GLY A 50 -11.00 5.00 -5.38
C GLY A 50 -10.86 6.46 -5.85
N GLU A 51 -11.26 7.41 -5.02
CA GLU A 51 -11.11 8.86 -5.23
C GLU A 51 -9.63 9.22 -5.33
N GLU A 52 -8.83 8.89 -4.30
CA GLU A 52 -7.41 9.20 -4.24
C GLU A 52 -6.61 8.52 -5.35
N ALA A 53 -6.94 7.28 -5.69
CA ALA A 53 -6.29 6.59 -6.80
C ALA A 53 -6.52 7.33 -8.14
N THR A 54 -7.72 7.90 -8.34
CA THR A 54 -8.03 8.71 -9.52
C THR A 54 -7.30 10.04 -9.47
N GLU A 55 -7.22 10.67 -8.30
CA GLU A 55 -6.50 11.94 -8.10
C GLU A 55 -4.99 11.79 -8.33
N VAL A 56 -4.37 10.69 -7.91
CA VAL A 56 -2.96 10.36 -8.25
C VAL A 56 -2.76 10.31 -9.77
N VAL A 57 -3.66 9.63 -10.50
CA VAL A 57 -3.59 9.54 -11.97
C VAL A 57 -3.70 10.92 -12.62
N MET A 58 -4.62 11.75 -12.13
CA MET A 58 -4.82 13.11 -12.63
C MET A 58 -3.61 14.01 -12.32
N ALA A 59 -3.10 13.98 -11.10
CA ALA A 59 -1.92 14.74 -10.69
C ALA A 59 -0.68 14.37 -11.51
N ALA A 60 -0.49 13.09 -11.83
CA ALA A 60 0.58 12.65 -12.70
C ALA A 60 0.42 13.19 -14.13
N LYS A 61 -0.79 13.11 -14.69
CA LYS A 61 -1.08 13.65 -16.01
C LYS A 61 -0.88 15.17 -16.06
N ASP A 62 -1.32 15.89 -15.03
CA ASP A 62 -1.16 17.34 -14.98
C ASP A 62 0.32 17.73 -14.88
N ALA A 63 1.11 17.00 -14.10
CA ALA A 63 2.55 17.19 -14.00
C ALA A 63 3.27 17.05 -15.36
N ASP A 64 2.84 16.11 -16.20
CA ASP A 64 3.37 15.95 -17.57
C ASP A 64 3.04 17.16 -18.48
N HIS A 65 2.00 17.93 -18.13
CA HIS A 65 1.59 19.15 -18.85
C HIS A 65 2.01 20.44 -18.14
N GLY A 66 3.02 20.38 -17.26
CA GLY A 66 3.58 21.54 -16.57
C GLY A 66 2.91 21.90 -15.24
N GLY A 67 2.05 21.03 -14.72
CA GLY A 67 1.49 21.12 -13.37
C GLY A 67 2.50 20.84 -12.26
N ASP A 68 2.10 21.13 -11.02
CA ASP A 68 2.96 20.96 -9.84
C ASP A 68 3.15 19.47 -9.47
N LYS A 69 4.39 18.99 -9.52
CA LYS A 69 4.75 17.61 -9.17
C LYS A 69 4.53 17.28 -7.70
N SER A 70 4.48 18.26 -6.80
CA SER A 70 4.22 17.99 -5.38
C SER A 70 2.82 17.42 -5.15
N LYS A 71 1.88 17.67 -6.07
CA LYS A 71 0.54 17.09 -6.05
C LYS A 71 0.57 15.56 -6.09
N ILE A 72 1.45 14.96 -6.88
CA ILE A 72 1.58 13.49 -6.94
C ILE A 72 1.91 12.94 -5.55
N VAL A 73 2.86 13.55 -4.84
CA VAL A 73 3.24 13.11 -3.49
C VAL A 73 2.08 13.29 -2.51
N TYR A 74 1.33 14.39 -2.63
CA TYR A 74 0.16 14.66 -1.81
C TYR A 74 -0.92 13.59 -1.98
N GLU A 75 -1.33 13.30 -3.22
CA GLU A 75 -2.39 12.31 -3.47
C GLU A 75 -1.93 10.87 -3.17
N VAL A 76 -0.64 10.54 -3.38
CA VAL A 76 -0.10 9.23 -2.99
C VAL A 76 -0.10 9.07 -1.47
N ALA A 77 0.21 10.14 -0.73
CA ALA A 77 0.15 10.11 0.73
C ALA A 77 -1.28 9.91 1.23
N ASP A 78 -2.27 10.57 0.62
CA ASP A 78 -3.68 10.40 1.00
C ASP A 78 -4.20 9.00 0.64
N LEU A 79 -3.82 8.49 -0.54
CA LEU A 79 -4.10 7.10 -0.94
C LEU A 79 -3.53 6.10 0.07
N TRP A 80 -2.27 6.27 0.48
CA TRP A 80 -1.64 5.39 1.47
C TRP A 80 -2.33 5.49 2.83
N PHE A 81 -2.66 6.71 3.27
CA PHE A 81 -3.40 6.94 4.51
C PHE A 81 -4.73 6.18 4.51
N HIS A 82 -5.52 6.31 3.44
CA HIS A 82 -6.81 5.61 3.31
C HIS A 82 -6.65 4.09 3.20
N CYS A 83 -5.58 3.59 2.56
CA CYS A 83 -5.23 2.18 2.58
C CYS A 83 -4.93 1.69 4.01
N MET A 84 -4.21 2.48 4.82
CA MET A 84 -3.89 2.13 6.21
C MET A 84 -5.13 2.09 7.11
N VAL A 85 -6.10 3.00 6.89
CA VAL A 85 -7.40 2.94 7.57
C VAL A 85 -8.14 1.64 7.21
N ALA A 86 -8.11 1.24 5.93
CA ALA A 86 -8.69 -0.02 5.50
C ALA A 86 -7.99 -1.24 6.13
N LEU A 87 -6.65 -1.26 6.15
CA LEU A 87 -5.88 -2.33 6.80
C LEU A 87 -6.29 -2.49 8.26
N ALA A 88 -6.33 -1.39 9.02
CA ALA A 88 -6.73 -1.43 10.44
C ALA A 88 -8.16 -1.96 10.62
N HIS A 89 -9.10 -1.57 9.76
CA HIS A 89 -10.47 -2.10 9.79
C HIS A 89 -10.52 -3.63 9.61
N TYR A 90 -9.66 -4.17 8.75
CA TYR A 90 -9.57 -5.61 8.46
C TYR A 90 -8.61 -6.36 9.40
N GLY A 91 -8.09 -5.72 10.45
CA GLY A 91 -7.16 -6.35 11.39
C GLY A 91 -5.76 -6.61 10.81
N LEU A 92 -5.36 -5.80 9.82
CA LEU A 92 -4.04 -5.82 9.17
C LEU A 92 -3.27 -4.54 9.51
N SER A 93 -1.96 -4.58 9.24
CA SER A 93 -1.03 -3.49 9.51
C SER A 93 -0.19 -3.15 8.27
N PRO A 94 0.47 -1.97 8.23
CA PRO A 94 1.44 -1.67 7.18
C PRO A 94 2.62 -2.65 7.15
N ALA A 95 2.96 -3.28 8.28
CA ALA A 95 4.02 -4.28 8.33
C ALA A 95 3.71 -5.49 7.45
N ASP A 96 2.44 -5.89 7.37
CA ASP A 96 1.99 -6.98 6.48
C ASP A 96 2.21 -6.63 5.00
N VAL A 97 1.94 -5.38 4.62
CA VAL A 97 2.19 -4.89 3.25
C VAL A 97 3.69 -4.79 2.97
N ILE A 98 4.49 -4.29 3.91
CA ILE A 98 5.95 -4.21 3.77
C ILE A 98 6.56 -5.61 3.61
N ALA A 99 6.11 -6.59 4.39
CA ALA A 99 6.56 -7.98 4.27
C ALA A 99 6.25 -8.55 2.88
N GLU A 100 5.06 -8.27 2.33
CA GLU A 100 4.71 -8.67 0.97
C GLU A 100 5.57 -7.96 -0.09
N LEU A 101 5.87 -6.66 0.08
CA LEU A 101 6.76 -5.93 -0.82
C LEU A 101 8.19 -6.49 -0.80
N GLN A 102 8.73 -6.80 0.38
CA GLN A 102 10.04 -7.43 0.54
C GLN A 102 10.08 -8.82 -0.12
N ARG A 103 9.02 -9.60 0.02
CA ARG A 103 8.87 -10.89 -0.68
C ARG A 103 8.91 -10.71 -2.20
N ARG A 104 8.25 -9.67 -2.73
CA ARG A 104 8.24 -9.35 -4.17
C ARG A 104 9.61 -8.88 -4.67
N GLU A 105 10.31 -8.08 -3.89
CA GLU A 105 11.67 -7.64 -4.19
C GLU A 105 12.62 -8.85 -4.32
N GLY A 106 12.56 -9.79 -3.36
CA GLY A 106 13.34 -11.03 -3.38
C GLY A 106 12.92 -12.07 -4.40
N THR A 107 11.81 -11.86 -5.11
CA THR A 107 11.28 -12.77 -6.16
C THR A 107 11.22 -12.02 -7.50
N SER A 108 12.25 -11.24 -7.86
CA SER A 108 12.16 -10.35 -9.02
C SER A 108 11.53 -11.08 -10.21
N GLY A 109 10.53 -10.48 -10.85
CA GLY A 109 9.76 -11.15 -11.92
C GLY A 109 10.62 -11.60 -13.11
N LEU A 110 11.88 -11.15 -13.17
CA LEU A 110 12.90 -11.61 -14.09
C LEU A 110 13.53 -12.94 -13.63
N GLU A 111 13.87 -13.08 -12.36
CA GLU A 111 14.36 -14.34 -11.76
C GLU A 111 13.27 -15.40 -11.75
N GLU A 112 12.03 -15.04 -11.45
CA GLU A 112 10.91 -15.98 -11.48
C GLU A 112 10.62 -16.49 -12.91
N LYS A 113 10.70 -15.60 -13.92
CA LYS A 113 10.64 -15.98 -15.34
C LYS A 113 11.84 -16.82 -15.78
N ALA A 114 13.04 -16.52 -15.28
CA ALA A 114 14.25 -17.29 -15.57
C ALA A 114 14.16 -18.72 -14.99
N LEU A 115 13.73 -18.85 -13.74
CA LEU A 115 13.52 -20.14 -13.06
C LEU A 115 12.43 -20.98 -13.73
N ARG A 116 11.34 -20.36 -14.21
CA ARG A 116 10.32 -21.06 -15.02
C ARG A 116 10.90 -21.63 -16.31
N LYS A 117 11.68 -20.83 -17.06
CA LYS A 117 12.35 -21.30 -18.29
C LYS A 117 13.36 -22.43 -18.05
N VAL A 118 14.06 -22.40 -16.92
CA VAL A 118 15.00 -23.48 -16.53
C VAL A 118 14.23 -24.77 -16.24
N LYS A 119 13.17 -24.69 -15.42
CA LYS A 119 12.31 -25.86 -15.13
C LYS A 119 11.62 -26.43 -16.37
N GLU A 120 11.20 -25.58 -17.30
CA GLU A 120 10.62 -26.01 -18.58
C GLU A 120 11.62 -26.75 -19.47
N ARG A 121 12.90 -26.33 -19.48
CA ARG A 121 13.98 -27.03 -20.20
C ARG A 121 14.37 -28.36 -19.55
N GLU A 122 14.37 -28.43 -18.22
CA GLU A 122 14.67 -29.68 -17.49
C GLU A 122 13.53 -30.69 -17.58
N ALA A 123 12.29 -30.22 -17.76
CA ALA A 123 11.11 -31.06 -17.92
C ALA A 123 10.92 -31.64 -19.34
N GLN A 124 11.72 -31.22 -20.33
CA GLN A 124 11.77 -31.85 -21.66
C GLN A 124 12.96 -32.82 -21.69
N PRO A 125 12.74 -34.15 -21.48
CA PRO A 125 13.82 -35.10 -21.68
C PRO A 125 14.23 -35.06 -23.15
N GLN A 126 15.55 -35.05 -23.39
CA GLN A 126 16.13 -35.25 -24.72
C GLN A 126 15.68 -36.60 -25.27
N GLY A 127 14.55 -36.61 -25.97
CA GLY A 127 14.07 -37.73 -26.76
C GLY A 127 14.86 -37.83 -28.05
N GLU A 128 15.80 -38.77 -28.04
CA GLU A 128 16.22 -39.61 -29.17
C GLU A 128 16.73 -38.89 -30.43
N THR A 129 18.06 -38.80 -30.53
CA THR A 129 18.75 -38.88 -31.82
C THR A 129 19.23 -40.32 -31.99
N SER A 130 18.62 -41.04 -32.94
CA SER A 130 19.16 -42.20 -33.63
C SER A 130 18.66 -42.20 -35.05
#